data_AF-A0A917RGA4-F1
#
_entry.id   AF-A0A917RGA4-F1
#
_cell.length_a   1.000
_cell.length_b   1.000
_cell.length_c   1.000
_cell.angle_alpha   90.00
_cell.angle_beta   90.00
_cell.angle_gamma   90.00
#
_symmetry.space_group_name_H-M   'P 1'
#
loop_
_entity.id
_entity.type
_entity.pdbx_description
1 polymer ?
#
loop_
_entity_poly.entity_id
_entity_poly.type
_entity_poly.pdbx_seq_one_letter_code
_entity_poly.pdbx_strand_id
1 'polypeptide(L)'
;MALLSMKRAADRAPADVVDVLHGAQETVRACLDEVRGIARRLRPDVLDDLGLSSALSALCSEFSSTAGIGVTRDVDRNLSRLAPDIELVCYRVAQESLTNIARHADARRVGLSLRVRGDALVLRVSDDGRGGVSEDGSGIRGMRERALLVNATLTIESPPGHGTEVCLDVPYRGERNTP
;
A
#
# COMPACT_ATOMS: atom_id res chain seq x y z
N MET A 1 9.49 3.53 -11.52
CA MET A 1 9.57 4.23 -12.83
C MET A 1 10.96 4.76 -13.13
N ALA A 2 11.58 5.60 -12.29
CA ALA A 2 12.91 6.19 -12.53
C ALA A 2 14.03 5.17 -12.85
N LEU A 3 14.16 4.10 -12.04
CA LEU A 3 15.17 3.05 -12.29
C LEU A 3 14.95 2.28 -13.60
N LEU A 4 13.69 2.07 -13.99
CA LEU A 4 13.35 1.39 -15.25
C LEU A 4 13.66 2.27 -16.47
N SER A 5 13.39 3.58 -16.37
CA SER A 5 13.79 4.55 -17.39
C SER A 5 15.31 4.71 -17.48
N MET A 6 16.03 4.68 -16.35
CA MET A 6 17.50 4.73 -16.33
C MET A 6 18.13 3.47 -16.94
N LYS A 7 17.54 2.29 -16.71
CA LYS A 7 17.99 1.04 -17.34
C LYS A 7 17.82 1.09 -18.86
N ARG A 8 16.64 1.51 -19.34
CA ARG A 8 16.38 1.70 -20.78
C ARG A 8 17.29 2.75 -21.43
N ALA A 9 17.68 3.78 -20.68
CA ALA A 9 18.62 4.79 -21.16
C ALA A 9 20.04 4.22 -21.25
N ALA A 10 20.48 3.41 -20.28
CA ALA A 10 21.77 2.74 -20.30
C ALA A 10 21.90 1.79 -21.49
N ASP A 11 20.84 1.04 -21.84
CA ASP A 11 20.83 0.13 -22.99
C ASP A 11 21.04 0.83 -24.36
N ARG A 12 20.88 2.17 -24.40
CA ARG A 12 20.99 2.99 -25.62
C ARG A 12 22.12 4.03 -25.54
N ALA A 13 22.89 4.05 -24.46
CA ALA A 13 23.88 5.07 -24.20
C ALA A 13 25.27 4.69 -24.77
N PRO A 14 26.10 5.68 -25.13
CA PRO A 14 27.53 5.48 -25.39
C PRO A 14 28.23 4.84 -24.18
N ALA A 15 29.27 4.03 -24.42
CA ALA A 15 29.93 3.22 -23.38
C ALA A 15 30.46 4.05 -22.19
N ASP A 16 30.93 5.27 -22.43
CA ASP A 16 31.40 6.23 -21.44
C ASP A 16 30.27 6.80 -20.54
N VAL A 17 29.03 6.77 -21.03
CA VAL A 17 27.84 7.23 -20.29
C VAL A 17 27.18 6.08 -19.52
N VAL A 18 27.37 4.84 -19.96
CA VAL A 18 26.82 3.64 -19.31
C VAL A 18 27.34 3.49 -17.88
N ASP A 19 28.64 3.69 -17.65
CA ASP A 19 29.24 3.57 -16.32
C ASP A 19 28.69 4.64 -15.35
N VAL A 20 28.52 5.88 -15.83
CA VAL A 20 27.90 6.97 -15.06
C VAL A 20 26.44 6.65 -14.72
N LEU A 21 25.68 6.08 -15.67
CA LEU A 21 24.30 5.67 -15.44
C LEU A 21 24.19 4.49 -14.45
N HIS A 22 25.14 3.55 -14.49
CA HIS A 22 25.22 2.45 -13.52
C HIS A 22 25.50 2.97 -12.11
N GLY A 23 26.50 3.85 -11.95
CA GLY A 23 26.80 4.48 -10.65
C GLY A 23 25.61 5.28 -10.10
N ALA A 24 24.90 6.02 -10.95
CA ALA A 24 23.68 6.72 -10.56
C ALA A 24 22.55 5.75 -10.14
N GLN A 25 22.38 4.62 -10.84
CA GLN A 25 21.40 3.58 -10.44
C GLN A 25 21.73 2.97 -9.08
N GLU A 26 23.00 2.67 -8.81
CA GLU A 26 23.44 2.12 -7.52
C GLU A 26 23.24 3.11 -6.38
N THR A 27 23.55 4.39 -6.62
CA THR A 27 23.31 5.46 -5.64
C THR A 27 21.82 5.56 -5.31
N VAL A 28 20.95 5.56 -6.34
CA VAL A 28 19.49 5.58 -6.14
C VAL A 28 19.01 4.34 -5.38
N ARG A 29 19.55 3.14 -5.66
CA ARG A 29 19.23 1.92 -4.89
C ARG A 29 19.64 2.04 -3.42
N ALA A 30 20.86 2.51 -3.15
CA ALA A 30 21.36 2.69 -1.80
C ALA A 30 20.49 3.69 -1.01
N CYS A 31 20.13 4.82 -1.61
CA CYS A 31 19.21 5.78 -0.99
C CYS A 31 17.83 5.17 -0.72
N LEU A 32 17.29 4.36 -1.65
CA LEU A 32 16.01 3.67 -1.42
C LEU A 32 16.10 2.69 -0.24
N ASP A 33 17.20 1.97 -0.11
CA ASP A 33 17.41 1.04 1.01
C ASP A 33 17.58 1.78 2.34
N GLU A 34 18.23 2.94 2.36
CA GLU A 34 18.31 3.80 3.53
C GLU A 34 16.93 4.33 3.95
N VAL A 35 16.13 4.80 3.00
CA VAL A 35 14.75 5.24 3.24
C VAL A 35 13.91 4.09 3.79
N ARG A 36 14.05 2.87 3.25
CA ARG A 36 13.40 1.66 3.81
C ARG A 36 13.86 1.38 5.24
N GLY A 37 15.14 1.52 5.52
CA GLY A 37 15.70 1.38 6.87
C GLY A 37 15.12 2.40 7.86
N ILE A 38 14.97 3.66 7.47
CA ILE A 38 14.31 4.69 8.28
C ILE A 38 12.83 4.32 8.51
N ALA A 39 12.12 3.93 7.46
CA ALA A 39 10.70 3.55 7.55
C ALA A 39 10.46 2.39 8.51
N ARG A 40 11.39 1.41 8.56
CA ARG A 40 11.35 0.31 9.53
C ARG A 40 11.53 0.77 10.98
N ARG A 41 12.31 1.82 11.24
CA ARG A 41 12.45 2.41 12.58
C ARG A 41 11.23 3.24 13.02
N LEU A 42 10.37 3.63 12.08
CA LEU A 42 9.14 4.39 12.32
C LEU A 42 7.87 3.53 12.17
N ARG A 43 8.03 2.21 12.30
CA ARG A 43 6.93 1.26 12.21
C ARG A 43 5.96 1.50 13.38
N PRO A 44 4.63 1.44 13.14
CA PRO A 44 3.68 1.52 14.24
C PRO A 44 3.86 0.34 15.21
N ASP A 45 3.97 0.62 16.51
CA ASP A 45 4.15 -0.41 17.55
C ASP A 45 3.09 -1.51 17.47
N VAL A 46 1.84 -1.15 17.16
CA VAL A 46 0.73 -2.10 16.97
C VAL A 46 1.01 -3.15 15.89
N LEU A 47 1.82 -2.82 14.88
CA LEU A 47 2.20 -3.75 13.82
C LEU A 47 3.33 -4.67 14.26
N ASP A 48 4.23 -4.19 15.13
CA ASP A 48 5.33 -4.98 15.69
C ASP A 48 4.83 -5.95 16.77
N ASP A 49 3.87 -5.53 17.59
CA ASP A 49 3.33 -6.33 18.69
C ASP A 49 2.30 -7.37 18.23
N LEU A 50 1.45 -7.04 17.25
CA LEU A 50 0.26 -7.85 16.93
C LEU A 50 0.25 -8.42 15.50
N GLY A 51 1.13 -7.95 14.62
CA GLY A 51 1.14 -8.28 13.20
C GLY A 51 0.00 -7.62 12.41
N LEU A 52 0.06 -7.73 11.08
CA LEU A 52 -0.81 -6.98 10.16
C LEU A 52 -2.31 -7.22 10.36
N SER A 53 -2.76 -8.47 10.48
CA SER A 53 -4.19 -8.79 10.61
C SER A 53 -4.82 -8.13 11.84
N SER A 54 -4.11 -8.19 12.97
CA SER A 54 -4.54 -7.61 14.23
C SER A 54 -4.45 -6.09 14.20
N ALA A 55 -3.39 -5.52 13.63
CA ALA A 55 -3.22 -4.08 13.46
C ALA A 55 -4.34 -3.48 12.60
N LEU A 56 -4.72 -4.12 11.49
CA LEU A 56 -5.86 -3.70 10.67
C LEU A 56 -7.18 -3.81 11.45
N SER A 57 -7.34 -4.85 12.26
CA SER A 57 -8.54 -5.02 13.09
C SER A 57 -8.68 -3.89 14.12
N ALA A 58 -7.58 -3.51 14.77
CA ALA A 58 -7.52 -2.40 15.71
C ALA A 58 -7.81 -1.06 15.02
N LEU A 59 -7.18 -0.81 13.86
CA LEU A 59 -7.39 0.39 13.05
C LEU A 59 -8.86 0.56 12.65
N CYS A 60 -9.54 -0.50 12.22
CA CYS A 60 -10.97 -0.46 11.93
C CYS A 60 -11.82 -0.17 13.18
N SER A 61 -11.47 -0.76 14.32
CA SER A 61 -12.19 -0.53 15.58
C SER A 61 -12.05 0.92 16.05
N GLU A 62 -10.86 1.51 15.94
CA GLU A 62 -10.61 2.93 16.24
C GLU A 62 -11.40 3.85 15.30
N PHE A 63 -11.37 3.56 13.99
CA PHE A 63 -12.18 4.28 13.00
C PHE A 63 -13.66 4.23 13.33
N SER A 64 -14.22 3.04 13.62
CA SER A 64 -15.64 2.91 13.98
C SER A 64 -15.99 3.67 15.25
N SER A 65 -15.12 3.68 16.25
CA SER A 65 -15.33 4.43 17.49
C SER A 65 -15.33 5.94 17.27
N THR A 66 -14.49 6.44 16.34
CA THR A 66 -14.28 7.88 16.14
C THR A 66 -15.26 8.47 15.12
N ALA A 67 -15.48 7.76 14.01
CA ALA A 67 -16.34 8.21 12.92
C ALA A 67 -17.81 7.79 13.10
N GLY A 68 -18.11 6.86 14.01
CA GLY A 68 -19.46 6.32 14.19
C GLY A 68 -19.95 5.44 13.05
N ILE A 69 -19.04 4.96 12.18
CA ILE A 69 -19.35 4.16 10.99
C ILE A 69 -18.81 2.73 11.17
N GLY A 70 -19.67 1.73 11.01
CA GLY A 70 -19.25 0.32 11.07
C GLY A 70 -18.38 -0.09 9.88
N VAL A 71 -17.30 -0.83 10.14
CA VAL A 71 -16.44 -1.42 9.10
C VAL A 71 -16.68 -2.92 9.00
N THR A 72 -17.13 -3.38 7.82
CA THR A 72 -17.14 -4.80 7.50
C THR A 72 -15.72 -5.26 7.20
N ARG A 73 -15.21 -6.20 7.98
CA ARG A 73 -13.83 -6.69 7.88
C ARG A 73 -13.78 -8.10 7.32
N ASP A 74 -12.95 -8.29 6.32
CA ASP A 74 -12.65 -9.59 5.74
C ASP A 74 -11.14 -9.78 5.58
N VAL A 75 -10.46 -10.01 6.70
CA VAL A 75 -9.01 -10.15 6.78
C VAL A 75 -8.66 -11.61 7.02
N ASP A 76 -7.84 -12.18 6.15
CA ASP A 76 -7.33 -13.53 6.34
C ASP A 76 -6.43 -13.59 7.59
N ARG A 77 -6.80 -14.43 8.56
CA ARG A 77 -6.07 -14.58 9.83
C ARG A 77 -4.84 -15.47 9.70
N ASN A 78 -4.76 -16.28 8.63
CA ASN A 78 -3.71 -17.26 8.43
C ASN A 78 -2.74 -16.84 7.31
N LEU A 79 -2.54 -15.53 7.13
CA LEU A 79 -1.51 -15.04 6.22
C LEU A 79 -0.15 -15.57 6.66
N SER A 80 0.58 -16.19 5.73
CA SER A 80 1.97 -16.56 5.98
C SER A 80 2.78 -15.30 6.29
N ARG A 81 3.94 -15.47 6.92
CA ARG A 81 4.76 -14.35 7.39
C ARG A 81 5.11 -13.43 6.20
N LEU A 82 4.58 -12.22 6.23
CA LEU A 82 4.82 -11.21 5.22
C LEU A 82 6.17 -10.52 5.46
N ALA A 83 6.76 -10.00 4.39
CA ALA A 83 7.92 -9.12 4.54
C ALA A 83 7.49 -7.86 5.33
N PRO A 84 8.32 -7.35 6.27
CA PRO A 84 7.93 -6.21 7.10
C PRO A 84 7.51 -4.96 6.33
N ASP A 85 8.11 -4.74 5.15
CA ASP A 85 7.79 -3.59 4.29
C ASP A 85 6.40 -3.74 3.65
N ILE A 86 5.98 -4.96 3.30
CA ILE A 86 4.64 -5.25 2.76
C ILE A 86 3.59 -4.95 3.81
N GLU A 87 3.78 -5.44 5.03
CA GLU A 87 2.85 -5.20 6.14
C GLU A 87 2.71 -3.69 6.42
N LEU A 88 3.82 -2.96 6.46
CA LEU A 88 3.81 -1.53 6.71
C LEU A 88 3.06 -0.78 5.59
N VAL A 89 3.31 -1.11 4.33
CA VAL A 89 2.63 -0.48 3.20
C VAL A 89 1.13 -0.78 3.23
N CYS A 90 0.70 -2.03 3.43
CA CYS A 90 -0.70 -2.40 3.57
C CYS A 90 -1.37 -1.61 4.71
N TYR A 91 -0.73 -1.56 5.88
CA TYR A 91 -1.26 -0.82 7.03
C TYR A 91 -1.41 0.68 6.73
N ARG A 92 -0.39 1.32 6.15
CA ARG A 92 -0.44 2.76 5.84
C ARG A 92 -1.41 3.10 4.72
N VAL A 93 -1.63 2.20 3.76
CA VAL A 93 -2.68 2.38 2.74
C VAL A 93 -4.05 2.28 3.39
N ALA A 94 -4.31 1.26 4.22
CA ALA A 94 -5.57 1.14 4.94
C ALA A 94 -5.85 2.35 5.85
N GLN A 95 -4.84 2.83 6.59
CA GLN A 95 -4.95 3.99 7.46
C GLN A 95 -5.32 5.26 6.67
N GLU A 96 -4.64 5.50 5.56
CA GLU A 96 -4.92 6.66 4.71
C GLU A 96 -6.31 6.56 4.07
N SER A 97 -6.71 5.39 3.58
CA SER A 97 -8.05 5.16 3.03
C SER A 97 -9.14 5.45 4.07
N LEU A 98 -9.03 4.92 5.29
CA LEU A 98 -9.99 5.18 6.37
C LEU A 98 -10.00 6.65 6.79
N THR A 99 -8.84 7.31 6.82
CA THR A 99 -8.75 8.76 7.09
C THR A 99 -9.48 9.57 6.02
N ASN A 100 -9.30 9.22 4.75
CA ASN A 100 -9.97 9.88 3.64
C ASN A 100 -11.49 9.68 3.70
N ILE A 101 -11.94 8.48 4.05
CA ILE A 101 -13.37 8.20 4.24
C ILE A 101 -13.95 9.09 5.34
N ALA A 102 -13.32 9.12 6.53
CA ALA A 102 -13.79 9.92 7.66
C ALA A 102 -13.88 11.41 7.33
N ARG A 103 -12.92 11.93 6.55
CA ARG A 103 -12.84 13.37 6.22
C ARG A 103 -13.70 13.78 5.03
N HIS A 104 -13.91 12.85 4.09
CA HIS A 104 -14.34 13.25 2.75
C HIS A 104 -15.48 12.41 2.18
N ALA A 105 -15.82 11.23 2.68
CA ALA A 105 -16.77 10.37 1.97
C ALA A 105 -18.24 10.66 2.27
N ASP A 106 -18.59 11.09 3.48
CA ASP A 106 -20.00 11.06 3.98
C ASP A 106 -20.63 9.65 3.78
N ALA A 107 -19.81 8.62 4.03
CA ALA A 107 -20.19 7.23 3.82
C ALA A 107 -20.98 6.67 5.00
N ARG A 108 -21.82 5.67 4.73
CA ARG A 108 -22.59 4.92 5.75
C ARG A 108 -22.05 3.52 5.96
N ARG A 109 -21.38 2.97 4.97
CA ARG A 109 -20.79 1.63 5.00
C ARG A 109 -19.36 1.70 4.50
N VAL A 110 -18.50 0.99 5.22
CA VAL A 110 -17.09 0.85 4.89
C VAL A 110 -16.73 -0.62 4.88
N GLY A 111 -15.97 -1.04 3.87
CA GLY A 111 -15.40 -2.38 3.76
C GLY A 111 -13.87 -2.31 3.86
N LEU A 112 -13.29 -3.28 4.56
CA LEU A 112 -11.86 -3.55 4.51
C LEU A 112 -11.65 -5.06 4.35
N SER A 113 -10.89 -5.45 3.33
CA SER A 113 -10.50 -6.84 3.13
C SER A 113 -9.03 -6.99 2.81
N LEU A 114 -8.43 -8.09 3.26
CA LEU A 114 -7.05 -8.46 2.96
C LEU A 114 -7.00 -9.96 2.68
N ARG A 115 -6.76 -10.32 1.42
CA ARG A 115 -6.86 -11.72 0.94
C ARG A 115 -5.71 -12.07 0.02
N VAL A 116 -5.26 -13.32 0.07
CA VAL A 116 -4.40 -13.88 -0.97
C VAL A 116 -5.26 -14.36 -2.14
N ARG A 117 -4.92 -13.94 -3.36
CA ARG A 117 -5.57 -14.33 -4.61
C ARG A 117 -4.49 -14.78 -5.59
N GLY A 118 -4.33 -16.09 -5.75
CA GLY A 118 -3.24 -16.65 -6.56
C GLY A 118 -1.88 -16.23 -5.99
N ASP A 119 -1.08 -15.56 -6.82
CA ASP A 119 0.26 -15.07 -6.47
C ASP A 119 0.25 -13.58 -6.03
N ALA A 120 -0.88 -13.07 -5.53
CA ALA A 120 -1.01 -11.69 -5.05
C ALA A 120 -1.69 -11.61 -3.68
N LEU A 121 -1.23 -10.68 -2.85
CA LEU A 121 -1.91 -10.23 -1.65
C LEU A 121 -2.68 -8.95 -2.00
N VAL A 122 -3.99 -9.00 -1.84
CA VAL A 122 -4.91 -7.94 -2.24
C VAL A 122 -5.50 -7.29 -0.99
N LEU A 123 -5.16 -6.03 -0.76
CA LEU A 123 -5.83 -5.16 0.21
C LEU A 123 -6.87 -4.33 -0.53
N ARG A 124 -8.11 -4.35 -0.07
CA ARG A 124 -9.20 -3.53 -0.61
C ARG A 124 -9.88 -2.76 0.52
N VAL A 125 -10.02 -1.46 0.35
CA VAL A 125 -10.81 -0.58 1.22
C VAL A 125 -11.85 0.13 0.37
N SER A 126 -13.11 0.06 0.77
CA SER A 126 -14.21 0.67 0.02
C SER A 126 -15.19 1.39 0.92
N ASP A 127 -15.87 2.39 0.36
CA ASP A 127 -16.96 3.11 0.99
C ASP A 127 -18.12 3.35 0.01
N ASP A 128 -19.30 3.68 0.54
CA ASP A 128 -20.49 4.05 -0.24
C ASP A 128 -20.81 5.56 -0.21
N GLY A 129 -19.78 6.38 0.00
CA GLY A 129 -19.89 7.82 0.09
C GLY A 129 -20.01 8.53 -1.27
N ARG A 130 -19.67 9.82 -1.29
CA ARG A 130 -19.86 10.68 -2.47
C ARG A 130 -18.91 10.42 -3.65
N GLY A 131 -17.85 9.63 -3.47
CA GLY A 131 -16.84 9.40 -4.51
C GLY A 131 -16.21 10.68 -5.07
N GLY A 132 -15.68 10.61 -6.30
CA GLY A 132 -15.10 11.75 -7.01
C GLY A 132 -13.77 12.26 -6.43
N VAL A 133 -12.93 11.38 -5.87
CA VAL A 133 -11.63 11.80 -5.33
C VAL A 133 -10.68 12.28 -6.44
N SER A 134 -9.94 13.35 -6.17
CA SER A 134 -8.90 13.83 -7.08
C SER A 134 -7.65 12.97 -6.97
N GLU A 135 -7.11 12.53 -8.11
CA GLU A 135 -5.89 11.73 -8.17
C GLU A 135 -4.63 12.49 -7.69
N ASP A 136 -4.68 13.82 -7.63
CA ASP A 136 -3.56 14.68 -7.26
C ASP A 136 -3.51 14.99 -5.74
N GLY A 137 -4.44 14.43 -4.96
CA GLY A 137 -4.44 14.58 -3.50
C GLY A 137 -3.15 14.04 -2.88
N SER A 138 -2.59 14.76 -1.89
CA SER A 138 -1.35 14.37 -1.21
C SER A 138 -1.41 12.98 -0.58
N GLY A 139 -2.58 12.60 -0.02
CA GLY A 139 -2.84 11.26 0.51
C GLY A 139 -2.71 10.16 -0.54
N ILE A 140 -3.35 10.35 -1.70
CA ILE A 140 -3.31 9.41 -2.83
C ILE A 140 -1.91 9.30 -3.40
N ARG A 141 -1.22 10.43 -3.59
CA ARG A 141 0.18 10.45 -4.01
C ARG A 141 1.07 9.65 -3.04
N GLY A 142 0.91 9.87 -1.74
CA GLY A 142 1.66 9.12 -0.72
C GLY A 142 1.37 7.62 -0.74
N MET A 143 0.11 7.21 -1.00
CA MET A 143 -0.23 5.79 -1.17
C MET A 143 0.45 5.17 -2.39
N ARG A 144 0.46 5.88 -3.54
CA ARG A 144 1.12 5.42 -4.78
C ARG A 144 2.63 5.29 -4.60
N GLU A 145 3.27 6.27 -3.98
CA GLU A 145 4.70 6.24 -3.68
C GLU A 145 5.05 5.04 -2.78
N ARG A 146 4.25 4.77 -1.75
CA ARG A 146 4.41 3.60 -0.88
C ARG A 146 4.21 2.26 -1.61
N ALA A 147 3.21 2.16 -2.49
CA ALA A 147 2.97 0.95 -3.28
C ALA A 147 4.20 0.57 -4.12
N LEU A 148 4.87 1.56 -4.71
CA LEU A 148 6.10 1.36 -5.49
C LEU A 148 7.24 0.76 -4.67
N LEU A 149 7.32 1.02 -3.35
CA LEU A 149 8.41 0.52 -2.50
C LEU A 149 8.42 -1.01 -2.41
N VAL A 150 7.25 -1.64 -2.55
CA VAL A 150 7.03 -3.09 -2.44
C VAL A 150 6.64 -3.72 -3.78
N ASN A 151 6.86 -3.01 -4.90
CA ASN A 151 6.45 -3.43 -6.25
C ASN A 151 4.95 -3.75 -6.38
N ALA A 152 4.10 -3.07 -5.59
CA ALA A 152 2.66 -3.22 -5.66
C ALA A 152 2.04 -2.27 -6.69
N THR A 153 0.85 -2.63 -7.15
CA THR A 153 -0.01 -1.78 -7.96
C THR A 153 -1.12 -1.22 -7.07
N LEU A 154 -1.36 0.09 -7.15
CA LEU A 154 -2.46 0.75 -6.47
C LEU A 154 -3.48 1.25 -7.51
N THR A 155 -4.70 0.78 -7.40
CA THR A 155 -5.85 1.21 -8.21
C THR A 155 -6.84 1.93 -7.31
N ILE A 156 -7.36 3.06 -7.77
CA ILE A 156 -8.39 3.81 -7.06
C ILE A 156 -9.53 4.07 -8.04
N GLU A 157 -10.72 3.58 -7.69
CA GLU A 157 -11.94 3.81 -8.45
C GLU A 157 -12.89 4.66 -7.60
N SER A 158 -13.26 5.83 -8.09
CA SER A 158 -14.09 6.77 -7.32
C SER A 158 -15.04 7.54 -8.22
N PRO A 159 -16.03 6.87 -8.83
CA PRO A 159 -17.02 7.57 -9.62
C PRO A 159 -17.82 8.54 -8.71
N PRO A 160 -18.05 9.79 -9.14
CA PRO A 160 -18.92 10.70 -8.39
C PRO A 160 -20.27 10.05 -8.08
N GLY A 161 -20.69 10.11 -6.82
CA GLY A 161 -21.92 9.53 -6.29
C GLY A 161 -21.92 8.03 -6.00
N HIS A 162 -20.81 7.32 -6.22
CA HIS A 162 -20.74 5.84 -6.14
C HIS A 162 -19.71 5.32 -5.13
N GLY A 163 -19.27 6.17 -4.20
CA GLY A 163 -18.23 5.82 -3.23
C GLY A 163 -16.83 5.81 -3.81
N THR A 164 -15.90 5.29 -3.01
CA THR A 164 -14.50 5.08 -3.42
C THR A 164 -14.07 3.67 -3.09
N GLU A 165 -13.27 3.09 -3.98
CA GLU A 165 -12.56 1.86 -3.75
C GLU A 165 -11.06 2.09 -3.96
N VAL A 166 -10.27 1.67 -2.98
CA VAL A 166 -8.81 1.63 -3.03
C VAL A 166 -8.38 0.18 -3.01
N CYS A 167 -7.70 -0.27 -4.06
CA CYS A 167 -7.18 -1.62 -4.20
C CYS A 167 -5.65 -1.58 -4.30
N LEU A 168 -4.97 -2.30 -3.41
CA LEU A 168 -3.52 -2.48 -3.43
C LEU A 168 -3.22 -3.96 -3.70
N ASP A 169 -2.67 -4.23 -4.88
CA ASP A 169 -2.24 -5.54 -5.33
C ASP A 169 -0.73 -5.70 -5.14
N VAL A 170 -0.34 -6.49 -4.15
CA VAL A 170 1.07 -6.75 -3.82
C VAL A 170 1.45 -8.12 -4.38
N PRO A 171 2.49 -8.23 -5.23
CA PRO A 171 3.03 -9.52 -5.63
C PRO A 171 3.40 -10.36 -4.40
N TYR A 172 2.81 -11.54 -4.29
CA TYR A 172 2.92 -12.42 -3.14
C TYR A 172 3.32 -13.81 -3.60
N ARG A 173 4.61 -14.11 -3.46
CA ARG A 173 5.12 -15.47 -3.55
C ARG A 173 5.05 -16.08 -2.15
N GLY A 174 3.86 -16.47 -1.72
CA GLY A 174 3.74 -17.30 -0.52
C GLY A 174 4.50 -18.60 -0.73
N GLU A 175 5.19 -19.10 0.29
CA GLU A 175 5.63 -20.50 0.28
C GLU A 175 4.37 -21.36 0.15
N ARG A 176 4.23 -22.04 -0.99
CA ARG A 176 3.18 -23.05 -1.18
C ARG A 176 3.50 -24.17 -0.19
N ASN A 177 2.84 -24.18 0.96
CA ASN A 177 2.69 -25.41 1.73
C ASN A 177 1.81 -26.35 0.90
N THR A 178 2.47 -27.10 0.04
CA THR A 178 1.92 -28.30 -0.57
C THR A 178 1.73 -29.32 0.57
N PRO A 179 0.52 -29.87 0.78
CA PRO A 179 0.29 -30.90 1.79
C PRO A 179 1.10 -32.18 1.51
#